data_AF-A0A955LUN9-F1
#
_entry.id   AF-A0A955LUN9-F1
#
_cell.length_a   1.000
_cell.length_b   1.000
_cell.length_c   1.000
_cell.angle_alpha   90.00
_cell.angle_beta   90.00
_cell.angle_gamma   90.00
#
_symmetry.space_group_name_H-M   'P 1'
#
loop_
_entity.id
_entity.type
_entity.pdbx_description
1 polymer ?
#
loop_
_entity_poly.entity_id
_entity_poly.type
_entity_poly.pdbx_seq_one_letter_code
_entity_poly.pdbx_strand_id
1 'polypeptide(L)'
;MQQSNQNPEYWIKKLGLSPHPEGGFYKETYRCTDSIPRSALPAGFKGERSVSTSIYYLLQGLQVSRLHRIQSDEIWHHYAGDDLKLISVDPAGS
;
A
#
# COMPACT_ATOMS: atom_id res chain seq x y z
N MET A 1 -21.07 6.58 24.67
CA MET A 1 -21.29 7.01 23.27
C MET A 1 -19.92 7.19 22.62
N GLN A 2 -19.45 6.25 21.81
CA GLN A 2 -18.25 6.43 20.95
C GLN A 2 -18.17 5.27 19.94
N GLN A 3 -18.92 5.38 18.84
CA GLN A 3 -18.73 4.53 17.66
C GLN A 3 -19.03 5.38 16.42
N SER A 4 -18.03 6.12 15.93
CA SER A 4 -18.13 6.80 14.63
C SER A 4 -16.86 6.75 13.79
N ASN A 5 -15.78 6.09 14.26
CA ASN A 5 -14.51 5.99 13.53
C ASN A 5 -14.26 4.65 12.81
N GLN A 6 -15.25 3.74 12.78
CA GLN A 6 -15.10 2.40 12.20
C GLN A 6 -15.78 2.23 10.83
N ASN A 7 -16.33 3.30 10.26
CA ASN A 7 -16.98 3.22 8.96
C ASN A 7 -15.93 3.41 7.83
N PRO A 8 -15.78 2.44 6.91
CA PRO A 8 -14.81 2.53 5.81
C PRO A 8 -15.13 3.65 4.82
N GLU A 9 -16.41 3.94 4.55
CA GLU A 9 -16.81 5.06 3.68
C GLU A 9 -16.36 6.43 4.23
N TYR A 10 -16.36 6.60 5.56
CA TYR A 10 -15.84 7.80 6.20
C TYR A 10 -14.37 8.01 5.84
N TRP A 11 -13.53 6.97 5.97
CA TRP A 11 -12.11 7.06 5.66
C TRP A 11 -11.84 7.24 4.17
N ILE A 12 -12.57 6.53 3.30
CA ILE A 12 -12.50 6.68 1.84
C ILE A 12 -12.75 8.14 1.46
N LYS A 13 -13.82 8.74 1.98
CA LYS A 13 -14.16 10.14 1.70
C LYS A 13 -13.17 11.12 2.34
N LYS A 14 -12.81 10.92 3.61
CA LYS A 14 -11.97 11.85 4.37
C LYS A 14 -10.55 11.93 3.81
N LEU A 15 -10.00 10.80 3.37
CA LEU A 15 -8.65 10.71 2.81
C LEU A 15 -8.64 10.87 1.28
N GLY A 16 -9.80 10.77 0.64
CA GLY A 16 -9.95 10.87 -0.81
C GLY A 16 -9.39 9.65 -1.54
N LEU A 17 -9.62 8.46 -1.00
CA LEU A 17 -9.11 7.21 -1.55
C LEU A 17 -9.84 6.83 -2.84
N SER A 18 -9.13 6.19 -3.77
CA SER A 18 -9.67 5.66 -5.02
C SER A 18 -9.49 4.14 -5.08
N PRO A 19 -10.28 3.40 -5.86
CA PRO A 19 -10.10 1.97 -6.02
C PRO A 19 -8.68 1.61 -6.47
N HIS A 20 -8.06 0.61 -5.82
CA HIS A 20 -6.74 0.10 -6.20
C HIS A 20 -6.86 -1.09 -7.16
N PRO A 21 -5.99 -1.23 -8.20
CA PRO A 21 -6.08 -2.33 -9.17
C PRO A 21 -6.05 -3.74 -8.55
N GLU A 22 -5.38 -3.87 -7.41
CA GLU A 22 -5.22 -5.15 -6.70
C GLU A 22 -6.37 -5.46 -5.76
N GLY A 23 -7.27 -4.49 -5.52
CA GLY A 23 -8.36 -4.58 -4.55
C GLY A 23 -8.23 -3.53 -3.45
N GLY A 24 -9.34 -3.20 -2.79
CA GLY A 24 -9.38 -2.13 -1.79
C GLY A 24 -9.31 -0.72 -2.39
N PHE A 25 -8.96 0.23 -1.53
CA PHE A 25 -8.84 1.64 -1.86
C PHE A 25 -7.47 2.16 -1.43
N TYR A 26 -6.91 3.09 -2.21
CA TYR A 26 -5.62 3.68 -1.91
C TYR A 26 -5.54 5.15 -2.31
N LYS A 27 -4.50 5.82 -1.82
CA LYS A 27 -4.04 7.11 -2.31
C LYS A 27 -2.58 7.33 -1.94
N GLU A 28 -1.77 7.76 -2.90
CA GLU A 28 -0.42 8.25 -2.62
C GLU A 28 -0.47 9.58 -1.85
N THR A 29 0.23 9.62 -0.73
CA THR A 29 0.29 10.79 0.17
C THR A 29 1.65 11.47 0.16
N TYR A 30 2.70 10.75 -0.25
CA TYR A 30 4.04 11.27 -0.37
C TYR A 30 4.81 10.58 -1.50
N ARG A 31 5.63 11.38 -2.17
CA ARG A 31 6.64 10.95 -3.13
C ARG A 31 7.85 11.84 -2.95
N CYS A 32 9.01 11.24 -2.69
CA CYS A 32 10.26 11.98 -2.59
C CYS A 32 10.58 12.64 -3.93
N THR A 33 11.01 13.91 -3.87
CA THR A 33 11.46 14.67 -5.05
C THR A 33 12.78 14.14 -5.60
N ASP A 34 13.60 13.55 -4.74
CA ASP A 34 14.86 12.95 -5.15
C ASP A 34 14.61 11.58 -5.79
N SER A 35 15.39 11.28 -6.82
CA SER A 35 15.38 10.00 -7.53
C SER A 35 16.73 9.29 -7.42
N ILE A 36 16.66 7.97 -7.36
CA ILE A 36 17.81 7.09 -7.47
C ILE A 36 17.95 6.72 -8.96
N PRO A 37 19.08 7.06 -9.61
CA PRO A 37 19.28 6.73 -11.01
C PRO A 37 19.38 5.22 -11.19
N ARG A 38 19.01 4.72 -12.36
CA ARG A 38 19.02 3.29 -12.66
C ARG A 38 20.37 2.61 -12.39
N SER A 39 21.48 3.31 -12.61
CA SER A 39 22.84 2.81 -12.38
C SER A 39 23.15 2.54 -10.90
N ALA A 40 22.41 3.14 -9.98
CA ALA A 40 22.57 2.97 -8.53
C ALA A 40 21.49 2.05 -7.92
N LEU A 41 20.58 1.50 -8.74
CA LEU A 41 19.54 0.57 -8.30
C LEU A 41 19.98 -0.90 -8.51
N PRO A 42 19.45 -1.84 -7.72
CA PRO A 42 19.66 -3.27 -7.93
C PRO A 42 19.23 -3.75 -9.34
N ALA A 43 19.73 -4.92 -9.73
CA ALA A 43 19.28 -5.59 -10.94
C ALA A 43 17.76 -5.87 -10.91
N GLY A 44 17.08 -5.74 -12.05
CA GLY A 44 15.64 -5.97 -12.20
C GLY A 44 14.77 -4.72 -12.30
N PHE A 45 15.24 -3.58 -11.78
CA PHE A 45 14.56 -2.29 -12.02
C PHE A 45 14.59 -1.98 -13.53
N LYS A 46 13.74 -1.07 -14.03
CA LYS A 46 13.69 -0.73 -15.47
C LYS A 46 14.00 0.74 -15.77
N GLY A 47 14.11 1.57 -14.74
CA GLY A 47 14.40 3.00 -14.83
C GLY A 47 14.76 3.55 -13.45
N GLU A 48 14.89 4.86 -13.37
CA GLU A 48 15.02 5.55 -12.08
C GLU A 48 13.80 5.31 -11.18
N ARG A 49 13.97 5.55 -9.89
CA ARG A 49 12.91 5.44 -8.88
C ARG A 49 12.99 6.61 -7.92
N SER A 50 11.84 7.10 -7.45
CA SER A 50 11.83 8.01 -6.29
C SER A 50 12.44 7.29 -5.08
N VAL A 51 13.17 8.02 -4.23
CA VAL A 51 13.81 7.47 -3.03
C VAL A 51 12.79 6.78 -2.12
N SER A 52 11.57 7.32 -2.03
CA SER A 52 10.48 6.70 -1.27
C SER A 52 9.13 7.24 -1.68
N THR A 53 8.09 6.42 -1.49
CA THR A 53 6.68 6.79 -1.64
C THR A 53 5.92 6.26 -0.43
N SER A 54 4.80 6.89 -0.10
CA SER A 54 3.86 6.32 0.87
C SER A 54 2.42 6.49 0.40
N ILE A 55 1.59 5.54 0.81
CA ILE A 55 0.17 5.52 0.49
C ILE A 55 -0.65 5.35 1.76
N TYR A 56 -1.91 5.79 1.73
CA TYR A 56 -2.95 5.16 2.53
C TYR A 56 -3.53 3.99 1.74
N TYR A 57 -3.87 2.91 2.46
CA TYR A 57 -4.52 1.72 1.92
C TYR A 57 -5.63 1.25 2.86
N LEU A 58 -6.78 0.83 2.31
CA LEU A 58 -7.95 0.42 3.06
C LEU A 58 -8.66 -0.75 2.36
N LEU A 59 -9.03 -1.78 3.13
CA LEU A 59 -9.93 -2.85 2.72
C LEU A 59 -11.29 -2.67 3.39
N GLN A 60 -12.37 -2.90 2.64
CA GLN A 60 -13.73 -2.88 3.17
C GLN A 60 -14.36 -4.27 3.11
N GLY A 61 -14.90 -4.74 4.24
CA GLY A 61 -15.64 -6.00 4.32
C GLY A 61 -14.78 -7.20 3.92
N LEU A 62 -15.21 -7.93 2.89
CA LEU A 62 -14.53 -9.14 2.41
C LEU A 62 -13.57 -8.88 1.23
N GLN A 63 -13.21 -7.62 0.99
CA GLN A 63 -12.22 -7.28 -0.02
C GLN A 63 -10.85 -7.86 0.33
N VAL A 64 -10.12 -8.26 -0.70
CA VAL A 64 -8.75 -8.76 -0.61
C VAL A 64 -7.85 -7.95 -1.52
N SER A 65 -6.61 -7.73 -1.10
CA SER A 65 -5.54 -7.38 -2.05
C SER A 65 -5.09 -8.66 -2.73
N ARG A 66 -5.10 -8.68 -4.07
CA ARG A 66 -4.59 -9.80 -4.85
C ARG A 66 -3.09 -9.94 -4.63
N LEU A 67 -2.60 -11.18 -4.67
CA LEU A 67 -1.16 -11.46 -4.62
C LEU A 67 -0.44 -10.69 -5.74
N HIS A 68 0.58 -9.96 -5.35
CA HIS A 68 1.44 -9.18 -6.23
C HIS A 68 2.86 -9.19 -5.68
N ARG A 69 3.82 -8.72 -6.47
CA ARG A 69 5.22 -8.66 -6.10
C ARG A 69 5.83 -7.34 -6.53
N ILE A 70 6.57 -6.73 -5.62
CA ILE A 70 7.35 -5.52 -5.82
C ILE A 70 8.85 -5.82 -5.70
N GLN A 71 9.68 -4.87 -6.13
CA GLN A 71 11.14 -5.01 -6.17
C GLN A 71 11.86 -4.33 -4.99
N SER A 72 11.08 -3.71 -4.09
CA SER A 72 11.56 -3.04 -2.89
C SER A 72 10.80 -3.60 -1.69
N ASP A 73 11.39 -3.52 -0.51
CA ASP A 73 10.66 -3.79 0.72
C ASP A 73 9.53 -2.78 0.89
N GLU A 74 8.42 -3.22 1.48
CA GLU A 74 7.27 -2.38 1.81
C GLU A 74 7.01 -2.43 3.31
N ILE A 75 6.79 -1.26 3.90
CA ILE A 75 6.57 -1.09 5.33
C ILE A 75 5.09 -0.78 5.58
N TRP A 76 4.47 -1.55 6.45
CA TRP A 76 3.06 -1.43 6.80
C TRP A 76 2.89 -0.80 8.18
N HIS A 77 2.03 0.21 8.28
CA HIS A 77 1.68 0.89 9.53
C HIS A 77 0.17 0.74 9.76
N HIS A 78 -0.24 0.12 10.86
CA HIS A 78 -1.65 0.05 11.25
C HIS A 78 -2.10 1.37 11.87
N TYR A 79 -3.27 1.85 11.46
CA TYR A 79 -3.82 3.13 11.93
C TYR A 79 -5.23 3.01 12.51
N ALA A 80 -6.10 2.17 11.94
CA ALA A 80 -7.50 2.04 12.35
C ALA A 80 -8.12 0.75 11.76
N GLY A 81 -9.30 0.39 12.27
CA GLY A 81 -10.05 -0.79 11.83
C GLY A 81 -9.56 -2.08 12.46
N ASP A 82 -10.05 -3.19 11.91
CA ASP A 82 -9.64 -4.54 12.29
C ASP A 82 -8.19 -4.81 11.84
N ASP A 83 -7.64 -5.94 12.28
CA ASP A 83 -6.30 -6.37 11.91
C ASP A 83 -6.21 -6.69 10.41
N LEU A 84 -5.09 -6.30 9.79
CA LEU A 84 -4.77 -6.69 8.42
C LEU A 84 -3.96 -7.99 8.42
N LYS A 85 -4.54 -9.06 7.88
CA LYS A 85 -3.82 -10.31 7.66
C LYS A 85 -2.98 -10.22 6.39
N LEU A 86 -1.66 -10.16 6.54
CA LEU A 86 -0.71 -10.26 5.43
C LEU A 86 -0.39 -11.72 5.13
N ILE A 87 -0.53 -12.11 3.86
CA ILE A 87 -0.10 -13.41 3.36
C ILE A 87 1.08 -13.16 2.43
N SER A 88 2.26 -13.66 2.82
CA SER A 88 3.47 -13.63 2.02
C SER A 88 3.78 -15.03 1.53
N VAL A 89 4.21 -15.15 0.27
CA VAL A 89 4.75 -16.39 -0.30
C VAL A 89 6.19 -16.12 -0.69
N ASP A 90 7.11 -16.93 -0.17
CA ASP A 90 8.53 -16.78 -0.49
C ASP A 90 8.90 -17.44 -1.84
N PRO A 91 10.11 -17.21 -2.39
CA PRO A 91 10.53 -17.86 -3.62
C PRO A 91 10.64 -19.39 -3.57
N ALA A 92 10.73 -19.98 -2.37
CA ALA A 92 10.71 -21.43 -2.18
C ALA A 92 9.28 -22.00 -2.11
N GLY A 93 8.26 -21.14 -2.10
CA GLY A 93 6.85 -21.50 -2.08
C GLY A 93 6.28 -21.73 -0.68
N SER A 94 6.98 -21.28 0.37
CA SER A 94 6.47 -21.32 1.75
C SER A 94 5.64 -20.10 2.13
#